data_AF-A0A947RXN5-F1
#
_entry.id   AF-A0A947RXN5-F1
#
_cell.length_a   1.000
_cell.length_b   1.000
_cell.length_c   1.000
_cell.angle_alpha   90.00
_cell.angle_beta   90.00
_cell.angle_gamma   90.00
#
_symmetry.space_group_name_H-M   'P 1'
#
loop_
_entity.id
_entity.type
_entity.pdbx_description
1 polymer ?
#
loop_
_entity_poly.entity_id
_entity_poly.type
_entity_poly.pdbx_seq_one_letter_code
_entity_poly.pdbx_strand_id
1 'polypeptide(L)'
;MEMLTNTNFKLVDKTKYAFVLSALLILAGVTSLILHGGPHLGIDFTGGTILQVRILPAPDLAQVRSLLEDAGFAGVQVQDFGSTDELLITFADIESGELDAAEEMKKVLDEGMPESTVEMRREESVGPKIGGELKTAAMNSVVAALVLIVLYITVRFVFRYGIAAIIALVHDVVITLGVFSLLNKEITLSIIAAFLTIIGYSLNDTIVVFDRIRENMKLRRRESYKEVINRSINETLSRTIVTSLTTLFVAGSLYALGGAVIHDFAFALSFGVIVGTYSSIFIASPVLVLWNQRYISDPRRQRQTM
;
A
#
# COMPACT_ATOMS: atom_id res chain seq x y z
N MET A 1 -11.23 -26.12 5.69
CA MET A 1 -11.83 -26.08 4.35
C MET A 1 -10.74 -26.35 3.33
N GLU A 2 -10.78 -27.48 2.62
CA GLU A 2 -9.94 -27.69 1.44
C GLU A 2 -10.77 -27.26 0.22
N MET A 3 -10.62 -26.01 -0.23
CA MET A 3 -11.33 -25.51 -1.42
C MET A 3 -10.68 -26.00 -2.72
N LEU A 4 -9.38 -26.33 -2.68
CA LEU A 4 -8.63 -26.85 -3.82
C LEU A 4 -7.89 -28.11 -3.39
N THR A 5 -8.37 -29.28 -3.83
CA THR A 5 -7.72 -30.57 -3.61
C THR A 5 -7.00 -31.03 -4.88
N ASN A 6 -5.80 -31.58 -4.75
CA ASN A 6 -5.03 -32.20 -5.84
C ASN A 6 -4.81 -31.32 -7.10
N THR A 7 -4.60 -30.01 -6.93
CA THR A 7 -4.25 -29.13 -8.04
C THR A 7 -2.80 -29.35 -8.50
N ASN A 8 -2.58 -29.32 -9.82
CA ASN A 8 -1.24 -29.46 -10.43
C ASN A 8 -1.03 -28.37 -11.49
N PHE A 9 -1.20 -27.11 -11.08
CA PHE A 9 -0.94 -25.97 -11.93
C PHE A 9 0.56 -25.79 -12.10
N LYS A 10 1.01 -25.55 -13.35
CA LYS A 10 2.40 -25.21 -13.67
C LYS A 10 2.65 -23.71 -13.45
N LEU A 11 2.54 -23.25 -12.20
CA LEU A 11 2.60 -21.84 -11.81
C LEU A 11 4.01 -21.26 -12.02
N VAL A 12 5.04 -22.07 -11.78
CA VAL A 12 6.45 -21.66 -11.98
C VAL A 12 6.79 -21.47 -13.47
N ASP A 13 6.02 -22.05 -14.40
CA ASP A 13 6.21 -21.80 -15.84
C ASP A 13 5.63 -20.45 -16.26
N LYS A 14 4.61 -19.97 -15.55
CA LYS A 14 3.93 -18.70 -15.85
C LYS A 14 4.63 -17.48 -15.26
N THR A 15 5.70 -17.67 -14.49
CA THR A 15 6.34 -16.57 -13.78
C THR A 15 6.90 -15.48 -14.68
N LYS A 16 7.28 -15.80 -15.92
CA LYS A 16 7.76 -14.78 -16.86
C LYS A 16 6.70 -13.70 -17.10
N TYR A 17 5.43 -14.09 -17.24
CA TYR A 17 4.32 -13.16 -17.40
C TYR A 17 4.08 -12.32 -16.14
N ALA A 18 4.21 -12.95 -14.97
CA ALA A 18 4.12 -12.26 -13.69
C ALA A 18 5.21 -11.20 -13.54
N PHE A 19 6.48 -11.53 -13.84
CA PHE A 19 7.56 -10.55 -13.80
C PHE A 19 7.35 -9.38 -14.76
N VAL A 20 6.83 -9.63 -15.97
CA VAL A 20 6.51 -8.56 -16.93
C VAL A 20 5.39 -7.67 -16.39
N LEU A 21 4.31 -8.26 -15.88
CA LEU A 21 3.21 -7.50 -15.29
C LEU A 21 3.68 -6.65 -14.10
N SER A 22 4.43 -7.24 -13.18
CA SER A 22 5.02 -6.53 -12.04
C SER A 22 5.94 -5.41 -12.48
N ALA A 23 6.79 -5.63 -13.48
CA ALA A 23 7.66 -4.59 -14.02
C ALA A 23 6.87 -3.43 -14.64
N LEU A 24 5.78 -3.71 -15.36
CA LEU A 24 4.90 -2.68 -15.93
C LEU A 24 4.20 -1.87 -14.83
N LEU A 25 3.68 -2.54 -13.79
CA LEU A 25 3.03 -1.87 -12.67
C LEU A 25 4.00 -0.99 -11.88
N ILE A 26 5.20 -1.50 -11.60
CA ILE A 26 6.26 -0.73 -10.95
C ILE A 26 6.66 0.45 -11.82
N LEU A 27 6.84 0.26 -13.13
CA LEU A 27 7.21 1.35 -14.05
C LEU A 27 6.13 2.43 -14.09
N ALA A 28 4.86 2.05 -14.20
CA ALA A 28 3.75 2.99 -14.18
C ALA A 28 3.69 3.77 -12.85
N GLY A 29 3.81 3.08 -11.71
CA GLY A 29 3.80 3.69 -10.39
C GLY A 29 5.00 4.63 -10.15
N VAL A 30 6.21 4.20 -10.50
CA VAL A 30 7.43 5.03 -10.37
C VAL A 30 7.37 6.23 -11.31
N THR A 31 6.89 6.06 -12.55
CA THR A 31 6.70 7.18 -13.48
C THR A 31 5.70 8.18 -12.91
N SER A 32 4.59 7.71 -12.36
CA SER A 32 3.61 8.56 -11.69
C SER A 32 4.22 9.33 -10.52
N LEU A 33 5.00 8.66 -9.65
CA LEU A 33 5.67 9.29 -8.53
C LEU A 33 6.66 10.38 -8.99
N ILE A 34 7.42 10.13 -10.06
CA ILE A 34 8.35 11.13 -10.62
C ILE A 34 7.57 12.33 -11.18
N LEU A 35 6.48 12.08 -11.93
CA LEU A 35 5.67 13.14 -12.53
C LEU A 35 4.99 14.03 -11.48
N HIS A 36 4.59 13.47 -10.34
CA HIS A 36 3.98 14.22 -9.23
C HIS A 36 5.02 14.77 -8.24
N GLY A 37 6.32 14.56 -8.46
CA GLY A 37 7.37 15.04 -7.55
C GLY A 37 7.47 14.27 -6.23
N GLY A 38 6.84 13.10 -6.14
CA GLY A 38 6.82 12.24 -4.95
C GLY A 38 5.43 11.69 -4.63
N PRO A 39 5.28 10.98 -3.50
CA PRO A 39 3.96 10.64 -2.98
C PRO A 39 3.21 11.88 -2.53
N HIS A 40 1.91 11.93 -2.79
CA HIS A 40 1.04 12.98 -2.27
C HIS A 40 0.87 12.77 -0.75
N LEU A 41 1.60 13.52 0.07
CA LEU A 41 1.54 13.41 1.53
C LEU A 41 0.41 14.30 2.06
N GLY A 42 -0.42 13.76 2.96
CA GLY A 42 -1.46 14.54 3.64
C GLY A 42 -0.91 15.43 4.76
N ILE A 43 -1.80 16.20 5.39
CA ILE A 43 -1.45 17.18 6.44
C ILE A 43 -0.73 16.57 7.65
N ASP A 44 -0.93 15.28 7.90
CA ASP A 44 -0.21 14.52 8.93
C ASP A 44 1.32 14.65 8.79
N PHE A 45 1.81 14.89 7.58
CA PHE A 45 3.24 14.92 7.26
C PHE A 45 3.72 16.29 6.78
N THR A 46 2.86 17.06 6.12
CA THR A 46 3.20 18.39 5.60
C THR A 46 2.88 19.50 6.59
N GLY A 47 1.98 19.25 7.54
CA GLY A 47 1.26 20.29 8.26
C GLY A 47 0.22 20.98 7.37
N GLY A 48 -0.70 21.71 7.99
CA GLY A 48 -1.79 22.41 7.33
C GLY A 48 -3.14 22.14 8.00
N THR A 49 -4.19 22.68 7.39
CA THR A 49 -5.56 22.62 7.89
C THR A 49 -6.46 21.97 6.84
N ILE A 50 -7.33 21.06 7.30
CA ILE A 50 -8.38 20.40 6.56
C ILE A 50 -9.73 20.91 7.08
N LEU A 51 -10.56 21.39 6.15
CA LEU A 51 -11.95 21.74 6.41
C LEU A 51 -12.86 20.81 5.61
N GLN A 52 -13.77 20.12 6.30
CA GLN A 52 -14.88 19.43 5.66
C GLN A 52 -16.05 20.40 5.57
N VAL A 53 -16.50 20.68 4.36
CA VAL A 53 -17.52 21.68 4.07
C VAL A 53 -18.61 21.05 3.21
N ARG A 54 -19.87 21.26 3.56
CA ARG A 54 -20.99 20.89 2.70
C ARG A 54 -21.51 22.14 1.99
N ILE A 55 -21.66 22.07 0.67
CA ILE A 55 -22.14 23.18 -0.17
C ILE A 55 -23.32 22.68 -1.01
N LEU A 56 -24.46 23.38 -0.89
CA LEU A 56 -25.69 23.06 -1.61
C LEU A 56 -26.16 24.26 -2.44
N PRO A 57 -26.41 24.11 -3.76
CA PRO A 57 -26.23 22.90 -4.58
C PRO A 57 -24.75 22.53 -4.77
N ALA A 58 -24.48 21.31 -5.23
CA ALA A 58 -23.11 20.80 -5.44
C ALA A 58 -22.30 21.78 -6.32
N PRO A 59 -21.18 22.31 -5.82
CA PRO A 59 -20.43 23.36 -6.49
C PRO A 59 -19.48 22.80 -7.55
N ASP A 60 -18.99 23.66 -8.44
CA ASP A 60 -17.85 23.33 -9.28
C ASP A 60 -16.54 23.45 -8.49
N LEU A 61 -15.75 22.36 -8.41
CA LEU A 61 -14.53 22.33 -7.60
C LEU A 61 -13.47 23.33 -8.06
N ALA A 62 -13.40 23.62 -9.36
CA ALA A 62 -12.43 24.58 -9.89
C ALA A 62 -12.82 26.01 -9.53
N GLN A 63 -14.12 26.32 -9.53
CA GLN A 63 -14.64 27.59 -9.04
C GLN A 63 -14.33 27.80 -7.55
N VAL A 64 -14.59 26.80 -6.70
CA VAL A 64 -14.29 26.87 -5.26
C VAL A 64 -12.79 27.07 -5.04
N ARG A 65 -11.94 26.33 -5.75
CA ARG A 65 -10.48 26.49 -5.65
C ARG A 65 -10.03 27.89 -6.04
N SER A 66 -10.48 28.41 -7.18
CA SER A 66 -10.11 29.75 -7.67
C SER A 66 -10.52 30.82 -6.67
N LEU A 67 -11.73 30.73 -6.10
CA LEU A 67 -12.23 31.69 -5.11
C LEU A 67 -11.34 31.74 -3.86
N LEU A 68 -10.92 30.57 -3.36
CA LEU A 68 -10.08 30.49 -2.17
C LEU A 68 -8.64 30.94 -2.43
N GLU A 69 -8.09 30.63 -3.61
CA GLU A 69 -6.78 31.15 -4.04
C GLU A 69 -6.79 32.68 -4.15
N ASP A 70 -7.84 33.27 -4.75
CA ASP A 70 -8.03 34.72 -4.87
C ASP A 70 -8.18 35.40 -3.50
N ALA A 71 -8.74 34.69 -2.51
CA ALA A 71 -8.87 35.15 -1.13
C ALA A 71 -7.59 35.01 -0.29
N GLY A 72 -6.50 34.48 -0.87
CA GLY A 72 -5.19 34.40 -0.23
C GLY A 72 -4.88 33.07 0.45
N PHE A 73 -5.74 32.05 0.34
CA PHE A 73 -5.42 30.70 0.77
C PHE A 73 -4.47 30.06 -0.25
N ALA A 74 -3.18 30.07 0.03
CA ALA A 74 -2.16 29.55 -0.88
C ALA A 74 -2.14 28.02 -0.91
N GLY A 75 -2.09 27.44 -2.11
CA GLY A 75 -1.94 25.99 -2.29
C GLY A 75 -3.18 25.18 -1.87
N VAL A 76 -4.37 25.77 -1.98
CA VAL A 76 -5.63 25.12 -1.64
C VAL A 76 -5.87 23.92 -2.55
N GLN A 77 -6.15 22.79 -1.93
CA GLN A 77 -6.66 21.61 -2.58
C GLN A 77 -8.12 21.42 -2.20
N VAL A 78 -8.98 21.35 -3.22
CA VAL A 78 -10.41 21.06 -3.07
C VAL A 78 -10.67 19.71 -3.71
N GLN A 79 -11.28 18.80 -2.96
CA GLN A 79 -11.67 17.47 -3.42
C GLN A 79 -13.03 17.05 -2.84
N ASP A 80 -13.74 16.17 -3.56
CA ASP A 80 -14.98 15.57 -3.05
C ASP A 80 -14.72 14.69 -1.82
N PHE A 81 -15.69 14.65 -0.91
CA PHE A 81 -15.66 13.82 0.29
C PHE A 81 -16.93 12.96 0.38
N GLY A 82 -16.88 11.77 -0.22
CA GLY A 82 -17.98 10.79 -0.19
C GLY A 82 -19.17 11.13 -1.09
N SER A 83 -19.51 12.40 -1.27
CA SER A 83 -20.52 12.91 -2.22
C SER A 83 -20.05 14.20 -2.90
N THR A 84 -20.74 14.62 -3.96
CA THR A 84 -20.38 15.82 -4.74
C THR A 84 -20.77 17.14 -4.06
N ASP A 85 -21.57 17.08 -2.99
CA ASP A 85 -21.97 18.24 -2.17
C ASP A 85 -21.17 18.37 -0.88
N GLU A 86 -20.32 17.39 -0.55
CA GLU A 86 -19.39 17.44 0.57
C GLU A 86 -17.97 17.52 0.03
N LEU A 87 -17.22 18.53 0.48
CA LEU A 87 -15.87 18.82 0.05
C LEU A 87 -14.90 18.70 1.22
N LEU A 88 -13.70 18.26 0.91
CA LEU A 88 -12.54 18.35 1.79
C LEU A 88 -11.59 19.39 1.19
N ILE A 89 -11.35 20.46 1.95
CA ILE A 89 -10.53 21.59 1.55
C ILE A 89 -9.27 21.59 2.42
N THR A 90 -8.13 21.39 1.79
CA THR A 90 -6.81 21.33 2.44
C THR A 90 -6.00 22.55 2.04
N PHE A 91 -5.40 23.25 3.01
CA PHE A 91 -4.52 24.39 2.73
C PHE A 91 -3.37 24.44 3.74
N ALA A 92 -2.26 25.07 3.34
CA ALA A 92 -1.15 25.31 4.24
C ALA A 92 -1.58 26.29 5.35
N ASP A 93 -1.15 26.01 6.58
CA ASP A 93 -1.54 26.79 7.74
C ASP A 93 -1.11 28.26 7.56
N ILE A 94 -2.02 29.19 7.85
CA ILE A 94 -1.72 30.62 7.78
C ILE A 94 -0.83 30.93 9.00
N GLU A 95 0.33 31.55 8.80
CA GLU A 95 1.30 31.85 9.88
C GLU A 95 0.71 32.71 11.04
N SER A 96 -0.52 33.21 10.92
CA SER A 96 -1.26 33.94 11.95
C SER A 96 -2.04 32.99 12.86
N GLY A 97 -1.34 32.45 13.86
CA GLY A 97 -1.87 31.49 14.84
C GLY A 97 -2.93 31.99 15.81
N GLU A 98 -4.07 32.51 15.36
CA GLU A 98 -5.22 32.79 16.24
C GLU A 98 -6.57 33.05 15.53
N LEU A 99 -6.65 33.06 14.19
CA LEU A 99 -7.92 33.20 13.47
C LEU A 99 -8.53 31.81 13.18
N ASP A 100 -9.83 31.66 13.47
CA ASP A 100 -10.63 30.48 13.14
C ASP A 100 -10.69 30.36 11.60
N ALA A 101 -9.78 29.54 11.04
CA ALA A 101 -9.63 29.38 9.60
C ALA A 101 -10.93 28.86 8.95
N ALA A 102 -11.73 28.11 9.71
CA ALA A 102 -13.07 27.72 9.28
C ALA A 102 -14.01 28.92 9.16
N GLU A 103 -13.97 29.88 10.10
CA GLU A 103 -14.81 31.07 10.05
C GLU A 103 -14.44 32.00 8.89
N GLU A 104 -13.14 32.24 8.66
CA GLU A 104 -12.66 33.06 7.56
C GLU A 104 -12.99 32.43 6.20
N MET A 105 -12.76 31.12 6.05
CA MET A 105 -13.11 30.41 4.83
C MET A 105 -14.61 30.41 4.58
N LYS A 106 -15.41 30.23 5.63
CA LYS A 106 -16.86 30.30 5.51
C LYS A 106 -17.32 31.66 4.99
N LYS A 107 -16.75 32.77 5.48
CA LYS A 107 -17.08 34.12 4.99
C LYS A 107 -16.77 34.26 3.50
N VAL A 108 -15.59 33.81 3.08
CA VAL A 108 -15.19 33.84 1.65
C VAL A 108 -16.16 33.03 0.79
N LEU A 109 -16.54 31.83 1.24
CA LEU A 109 -17.48 30.97 0.51
C LEU A 109 -18.89 31.56 0.48
N ASP A 110 -19.40 32.11 1.59
CA ASP A 110 -20.71 32.75 1.67
C ASP A 110 -20.78 34.01 0.77
N GLU A 111 -19.71 34.80 0.70
CA GLU A 111 -19.62 35.99 -0.16
C GLU A 111 -19.43 35.64 -1.65
N GLY A 112 -18.62 34.63 -1.94
CA GLY A 112 -18.32 34.18 -3.31
C GLY A 112 -19.42 33.32 -3.93
N MET A 113 -20.27 32.70 -3.11
CA MET A 113 -21.34 31.80 -3.53
C MET A 113 -22.69 32.11 -2.82
N PRO A 114 -23.26 33.31 -3.01
CA PRO A 114 -24.41 33.80 -2.23
C PRO A 114 -25.72 33.01 -2.45
N GLU A 115 -25.80 32.23 -3.53
CA GLU A 115 -26.95 31.34 -3.80
C GLU A 115 -26.77 29.93 -3.20
N SER A 116 -25.61 29.65 -2.59
CA SER A 116 -25.28 28.35 -2.00
C SER A 116 -25.38 28.38 -0.48
N THR A 117 -25.78 27.26 0.12
CA THR A 117 -25.74 27.06 1.57
C THR A 117 -24.41 26.38 1.92
N VAL A 118 -23.58 27.06 2.70
CA VAL A 118 -22.27 26.55 3.17
C VAL A 118 -22.37 26.12 4.63
N GLU A 119 -22.11 24.84 4.89
CA GLU A 119 -22.11 24.26 6.23
C GLU A 119 -20.73 23.68 6.57
N MET A 120 -20.06 24.23 7.58
CA MET A 120 -18.81 23.69 8.11
C MET A 120 -19.11 22.44 8.95
N ARG A 121 -18.49 21.31 8.60
CA ARG A 121 -18.74 20.00 9.23
C ARG A 121 -17.64 19.59 10.19
N ARG A 122 -16.38 19.81 9.81
CA ARG A 122 -15.19 19.41 10.58
C ARG A 122 -14.01 20.27 10.21
N GLU A 123 -13.18 20.57 11.20
CA GLU A 123 -11.89 21.22 11.04
C GLU A 123 -10.82 20.38 11.73
N GLU A 124 -9.70 20.18 11.05
CA GLU A 124 -8.51 19.55 11.60
C GLU A 124 -7.28 20.33 11.18
N SER A 125 -6.42 20.67 12.14
CA SER A 125 -5.17 21.36 11.86
C SER A 125 -4.00 20.63 12.48
N VAL A 126 -2.91 20.53 11.72
CA VAL A 126 -1.64 19.95 12.15
C VAL A 126 -0.54 20.98 11.90
N GLY A 127 0.09 21.45 12.98
CA GLY A 127 1.21 22.37 12.85
C GLY A 127 2.43 21.74 12.15
N PRO A 128 3.24 22.50 11.41
CA PRO A 128 4.35 21.98 10.60
C PRO A 128 5.41 21.24 11.43
N LYS A 129 5.62 21.65 12.69
CA LYS A 129 6.51 20.94 13.62
C LYS A 129 6.01 19.54 13.94
N ILE A 130 4.71 19.42 14.26
CA ILE A 130 4.08 18.12 14.58
C ILE A 130 4.09 17.24 13.32
N GLY A 131 3.77 17.79 12.15
CA GLY A 131 3.81 17.05 10.89
C GLY A 131 5.21 16.48 10.57
N GLY A 132 6.27 17.26 10.80
CA GLY A 132 7.64 16.79 10.65
C GLY A 132 8.04 15.65 11.61
N GLU A 133 7.59 15.74 12.87
CA GLU A 133 7.78 14.68 13.88
C GLU A 133 7.04 13.40 13.49
N LEU A 134 5.77 13.51 13.06
CA LEU A 134 4.95 12.39 12.58
C LEU A 134 5.54 11.72 11.34
N LYS A 135 6.02 12.50 10.38
CA LYS A 135 6.72 11.98 9.18
C LYS A 135 7.95 11.16 9.56
N THR A 136 8.76 11.68 10.48
CA THR A 136 9.96 10.98 10.95
C THR A 136 9.60 9.71 11.70
N ALA A 137 8.58 9.76 12.57
CA ALA A 137 8.08 8.61 13.30
C ALA A 137 7.53 7.52 12.37
N ALA A 138 6.76 7.89 11.34
CA ALA A 138 6.24 6.98 10.33
C ALA A 138 7.37 6.29 9.55
N MET A 139 8.35 7.05 9.08
CA MET A 139 9.51 6.51 8.37
C MET A 139 10.33 5.56 9.27
N ASN A 140 10.58 5.94 10.52
CA ASN A 140 11.27 5.10 11.48
C ASN A 140 10.50 3.81 11.78
N SER A 141 9.17 3.87 11.84
CA SER A 141 8.31 2.71 12.06
C SER A 141 8.39 1.71 10.91
N VAL A 142 8.38 2.18 9.66
CA VAL A 142 8.55 1.33 8.47
C VAL A 142 9.93 0.69 8.45
N VAL A 143 11.00 1.46 8.69
CA VAL A 143 12.37 0.92 8.73
C VAL A 143 12.52 -0.10 9.86
N ALA A 144 12.03 0.20 11.06
CA ALA A 144 12.05 -0.72 12.19
C ALA A 144 11.29 -2.02 11.87
N ALA A 145 10.10 -1.93 11.25
CA ALA A 145 9.33 -3.10 10.82
C ALA A 145 10.11 -3.96 9.83
N LEU A 146 10.74 -3.36 8.81
CA LEU A 146 11.58 -4.07 7.85
C LEU A 146 12.74 -4.79 8.54
N VAL A 147 13.47 -4.12 9.44
CA VAL A 147 14.58 -4.71 10.20
C VAL A 147 14.11 -5.89 11.06
N LEU A 148 13.01 -5.72 11.80
CA LEU A 148 12.43 -6.78 12.63
C LEU A 148 12.01 -7.99 11.80
N ILE A 149 11.48 -7.77 10.60
CA ILE A 149 11.12 -8.83 9.66
C ILE A 149 12.37 -9.56 9.17
N VAL A 150 13.42 -8.85 8.76
CA VAL A 150 14.69 -9.49 8.36
C VAL A 150 15.26 -10.33 9.49
N LEU A 151 15.26 -9.79 10.71
CA LEU A 151 15.73 -10.51 11.89
C LEU A 151 14.90 -11.79 12.13
N TYR A 152 13.57 -11.67 12.12
CA TYR A 152 12.66 -12.79 12.28
C TYR A 152 12.89 -13.88 11.22
N ILE A 153 12.96 -13.51 9.94
CA ILE A 153 13.18 -14.47 8.86
C ILE A 153 14.56 -15.08 8.94
N THR A 154 15.59 -14.33 9.34
CA THR A 154 16.96 -14.85 9.48
C THR A 154 17.05 -15.91 10.58
N VAL A 155 16.34 -15.72 11.69
CA VAL A 155 16.26 -16.74 12.76
C VAL A 155 15.42 -17.94 12.31
N ARG A 156 14.32 -17.70 11.59
CA ARG A 156 13.35 -18.74 11.22
C ARG A 156 13.73 -19.54 9.98
N PHE A 157 14.49 -18.95 9.06
CA PHE A 157 14.83 -19.48 7.74
C PHE A 157 16.31 -19.26 7.39
N VAL A 158 16.80 -20.06 6.43
CA VAL A 158 18.13 -19.87 5.85
C VAL A 158 18.16 -18.53 5.08
N PHE A 159 19.24 -17.78 5.19
CA PHE A 159 19.44 -16.43 4.64
C PHE A 159 18.85 -16.19 3.22
N ARG A 160 18.97 -17.17 2.31
CA ARG A 160 18.40 -17.10 0.95
C ARG A 160 16.88 -16.89 0.89
N TYR A 161 16.13 -17.48 1.83
CA TYR A 161 14.68 -17.28 1.95
C TYR A 161 14.38 -15.87 2.48
N GLY A 162 15.23 -15.34 3.37
CA GLY A 162 15.17 -13.94 3.81
C GLY A 162 15.21 -12.95 2.67
N ILE A 163 16.21 -13.06 1.79
CA ILE A 163 16.34 -12.17 0.63
C ILE A 163 15.11 -12.28 -0.29
N ALA A 164 14.66 -13.50 -0.60
CA ALA A 164 13.50 -13.69 -1.48
C ALA A 164 12.21 -13.08 -0.89
N ALA A 165 12.01 -13.20 0.42
CA ALA A 165 10.88 -12.57 1.10
C ALA A 165 10.99 -11.05 1.09
N ILE A 166 12.17 -10.47 1.37
CA ILE A 166 12.38 -9.02 1.35
C ILE A 166 12.09 -8.45 -0.04
N ILE A 167 12.56 -9.11 -1.11
CA ILE A 167 12.30 -8.67 -2.49
C ILE A 167 10.80 -8.65 -2.78
N ALA A 168 10.05 -9.67 -2.35
CA ALA A 168 8.60 -9.70 -2.51
C ALA A 168 7.92 -8.59 -1.70
N LEU A 169 8.33 -8.36 -0.45
CA LEU A 169 7.78 -7.30 0.38
C LEU A 169 8.03 -5.90 -0.20
N VAL A 170 9.24 -5.62 -0.70
CA VAL A 170 9.56 -4.35 -1.36
C VAL A 170 8.70 -4.19 -2.62
N HIS A 171 8.54 -5.25 -3.41
CA HIS A 171 7.64 -5.25 -4.55
C HIS A 171 6.21 -4.86 -4.15
N ASP A 172 5.68 -5.44 -3.08
CA ASP A 172 4.30 -5.19 -2.64
C ASP A 172 4.09 -3.75 -2.20
N VAL A 173 5.02 -3.21 -1.41
CA VAL A 173 4.98 -1.82 -0.96
C VAL A 173 5.12 -0.86 -2.13
N VAL A 174 6.03 -1.10 -3.08
CA VAL A 174 6.23 -0.23 -4.25
C VAL A 174 5.02 -0.22 -5.17
N ILE A 175 4.40 -1.38 -5.44
CA ILE A 175 3.20 -1.44 -6.28
C ILE A 175 2.01 -0.79 -5.58
N THR A 176 1.86 -0.99 -4.27
CA THR A 176 0.79 -0.34 -3.49
C THR A 176 0.99 1.18 -3.44
N LEU A 177 2.21 1.66 -3.21
CA LEU A 177 2.53 3.09 -3.27
C LEU A 177 2.30 3.66 -4.67
N GLY A 178 2.66 2.89 -5.71
CA GLY A 178 2.47 3.25 -7.10
C GLY A 178 1.00 3.46 -7.47
N VAL A 179 0.10 2.59 -7.01
CA VAL A 179 -1.35 2.77 -7.28
C VAL A 179 -1.91 4.01 -6.57
N PHE A 180 -1.42 4.32 -5.37
CA PHE A 180 -1.80 5.55 -4.67
C PHE A 180 -1.37 6.80 -5.44
N SER A 181 -0.13 6.81 -5.96
CA SER A 181 0.34 7.90 -6.80
C SER A 181 -0.43 8.01 -8.11
N LEU A 182 -0.74 6.89 -8.77
CA LEU A 182 -1.49 6.89 -10.04
C LEU A 182 -2.91 7.43 -9.88
N LEU A 183 -3.52 7.20 -8.73
CA LEU A 183 -4.86 7.69 -8.41
C LEU A 183 -4.85 9.06 -7.70
N ASN A 184 -3.66 9.67 -7.58
CA ASN A 184 -3.43 10.92 -6.84
C ASN A 184 -4.03 10.92 -5.42
N LYS A 185 -4.02 9.76 -4.75
CA LYS A 185 -4.53 9.61 -3.38
C LYS A 185 -3.51 10.10 -2.36
N GLU A 186 -3.98 10.85 -1.38
CA GLU A 186 -3.17 11.30 -0.25
C GLU A 186 -2.69 10.10 0.57
N ILE A 187 -1.48 10.22 1.13
CA ILE A 187 -0.92 9.30 2.11
C ILE A 187 -1.03 9.96 3.46
N THR A 188 -1.81 9.35 4.34
CA THR A 188 -2.02 9.73 5.75
C THR A 188 -1.43 8.67 6.68
N LEU A 189 -1.42 8.92 7.98
CA LEU A 189 -0.97 7.95 8.98
C LEU A 189 -1.76 6.63 8.93
N SER A 190 -3.05 6.69 8.60
CA SER A 190 -3.87 5.48 8.46
C SER A 190 -3.36 4.60 7.31
N ILE A 191 -2.96 5.20 6.19
CA ILE A 191 -2.39 4.48 5.05
C ILE A 191 -1.02 3.87 5.39
N ILE A 192 -0.20 4.56 6.19
CA ILE A 192 1.04 3.96 6.72
C ILE A 192 0.74 2.74 7.58
N ALA A 193 -0.28 2.80 8.43
CA ALA A 193 -0.73 1.64 9.21
C ALA A 193 -1.23 0.49 8.31
N ALA A 194 -1.92 0.81 7.21
CA ALA A 194 -2.31 -0.19 6.21
C ALA A 194 -1.07 -0.84 5.57
N PHE A 195 -0.05 -0.06 5.18
CA PHE A 195 1.20 -0.60 4.62
C PHE A 195 1.91 -1.55 5.58
N LEU A 196 2.03 -1.18 6.86
CA LEU A 196 2.60 -2.04 7.89
C LEU A 196 1.81 -3.35 8.05
N THR A 197 0.48 -3.26 7.95
CA THR A 197 -0.41 -4.44 8.02
C THR A 197 -0.23 -5.35 6.81
N ILE A 198 -0.15 -4.79 5.60
CA ILE A 198 0.07 -5.52 4.35
C ILE A 198 1.40 -6.27 4.38
N ILE A 199 2.45 -5.62 4.89
CA ILE A 199 3.78 -6.25 5.04
C ILE A 199 3.68 -7.53 5.89
N GLY A 200 3.02 -7.46 7.05
CA GLY A 200 2.84 -8.63 7.91
C GLY A 200 1.99 -9.73 7.25
N TYR A 201 0.93 -9.32 6.54
CA TYR A 201 0.03 -10.22 5.83
C TYR A 201 0.75 -10.98 4.69
N SER A 202 1.41 -10.24 3.79
CA SER A 202 2.16 -10.82 2.65
C SER A 202 3.29 -11.73 3.13
N LEU A 203 3.96 -11.34 4.22
CA LEU A 203 5.00 -12.16 4.83
C LEU A 203 4.44 -13.51 5.33
N ASN A 204 3.26 -13.54 5.95
CA ASN A 204 2.64 -14.77 6.44
C ASN A 204 2.45 -15.80 5.31
N ASP A 205 1.95 -15.38 4.15
CA ASP A 205 1.79 -16.27 2.99
C ASP A 205 3.14 -16.78 2.47
N THR A 206 4.13 -15.89 2.41
CA THR A 206 5.51 -16.24 2.00
C THR A 206 6.13 -17.29 2.93
N ILE A 207 5.94 -17.16 4.25
CA ILE A 207 6.43 -18.12 5.26
C ILE A 207 5.83 -19.51 5.05
N VAL A 208 4.52 -19.59 4.84
CA VAL A 208 3.81 -20.86 4.64
C VAL A 208 4.33 -21.58 3.39
N VAL A 209 4.48 -20.86 2.28
CA VAL A 209 5.02 -21.42 1.03
C VAL A 209 6.46 -21.88 1.23
N PHE A 210 7.29 -21.08 1.90
CA PHE A 210 8.71 -21.40 2.13
C PHE A 210 8.92 -22.59 3.05
N ASP A 211 8.12 -22.72 4.10
CA ASP A 211 8.15 -23.91 4.96
C ASP A 211 7.78 -25.16 4.18
N ARG A 212 6.74 -25.08 3.33
CA ARG A 212 6.36 -26.22 2.49
C ARG A 212 7.42 -26.57 1.45
N ILE A 213 8.12 -25.59 0.89
CA ILE A 213 9.27 -25.81 0.01
C ILE A 213 10.38 -26.56 0.77
N ARG A 214 10.71 -26.12 2.00
CA ARG A 214 11.75 -26.77 2.82
C ARG A 214 11.39 -28.20 3.18
N GLU A 215 10.14 -28.45 3.53
CA GLU A 215 9.62 -29.78 3.84
C GLU A 215 9.73 -30.71 2.62
N ASN A 216 9.18 -30.30 1.47
CA ASN A 216 9.21 -31.12 0.26
C ASN A 216 10.64 -31.32 -0.27
N MET A 217 11.56 -30.35 -0.06
CA MET A 217 12.97 -30.53 -0.42
C MET A 217 13.63 -31.69 0.33
N LYS A 218 13.20 -31.96 1.57
CA LYS A 218 13.69 -33.10 2.37
C LYS A 218 13.06 -34.41 1.94
N LEU A 219 11.77 -34.40 1.63
CA LEU A 219 10.97 -35.58 1.29
C LEU A 219 11.18 -36.05 -0.17
N ARG A 220 11.43 -35.13 -1.10
CA ARG A 220 11.41 -35.38 -2.55
C ARG A 220 12.76 -35.12 -3.20
N ARG A 221 13.81 -35.75 -2.66
CA ARG A 221 15.21 -35.55 -3.07
C ARG A 221 15.53 -35.88 -4.54
N ARG A 222 14.64 -36.61 -5.23
CA ARG A 222 14.79 -37.01 -6.64
C ARG A 222 14.08 -36.07 -7.62
N GLU A 223 13.20 -35.20 -7.14
CA GLU A 223 12.51 -34.20 -7.96
C GLU A 223 13.43 -33.00 -8.19
N SER A 224 13.29 -32.33 -9.34
CA SER A 224 14.03 -31.10 -9.60
C SER A 224 13.58 -29.98 -8.66
N TYR A 225 14.48 -29.02 -8.38
CA TYR A 225 14.17 -27.88 -7.50
C TYR A 225 12.90 -27.11 -7.94
N LYS A 226 12.70 -27.00 -9.27
CA LYS A 226 11.54 -26.35 -9.87
C LYS A 226 10.24 -27.13 -9.63
N GLU A 227 10.28 -28.46 -9.77
CA GLU A 227 9.12 -29.33 -9.50
C GLU A 227 8.73 -29.29 -8.02
N VAL A 228 9.72 -29.35 -7.12
CA VAL A 228 9.49 -29.23 -5.68
C VAL A 228 8.79 -27.92 -5.34
N ILE A 229 9.27 -26.79 -5.88
CA ILE A 229 8.64 -25.48 -5.65
C ILE A 229 7.22 -25.43 -6.22
N ASN A 230 7.02 -25.88 -7.46
CA ASN A 230 5.71 -25.88 -8.08
C ASN A 230 4.70 -26.71 -7.27
N ARG A 231 5.12 -27.88 -6.78
CA ARG A 231 4.31 -28.74 -5.92
C ARG A 231 3.99 -28.05 -4.59
N SER A 232 4.99 -27.49 -3.91
CA SER A 232 4.78 -26.79 -2.63
C SER A 232 3.78 -25.65 -2.75
N ILE A 233 3.83 -24.87 -3.83
CA ILE A 233 2.86 -23.79 -4.10
C ILE A 233 1.44 -24.36 -4.23
N ASN A 234 1.24 -25.44 -5.01
CA ASN A 234 -0.09 -26.04 -5.18
C ASN A 234 -0.64 -26.59 -3.87
N GLU A 235 0.20 -27.20 -3.03
CA GLU A 235 -0.18 -27.74 -1.73
C GLU A 235 -0.58 -26.65 -0.72
N THR A 236 -0.02 -25.44 -0.82
CA THR A 236 -0.36 -24.30 0.05
C THR A 236 -1.45 -23.40 -0.53
N LEU A 237 -1.77 -23.52 -1.82
CA LEU A 237 -2.64 -22.61 -2.55
C LEU A 237 -4.02 -22.45 -1.91
N SER A 238 -4.65 -23.54 -1.47
CA SER A 238 -5.97 -23.47 -0.82
C SER A 238 -5.93 -22.64 0.46
N ARG A 239 -4.85 -22.73 1.25
CA ARG A 239 -4.71 -21.96 2.49
C ARG A 239 -4.56 -20.48 2.17
N THR A 240 -3.62 -20.15 1.29
CA THR A 240 -3.33 -18.78 0.84
C THR A 240 -4.58 -18.10 0.26
N ILE A 241 -5.32 -18.79 -0.63
CA ILE A 241 -6.55 -18.21 -1.19
C ILE A 241 -7.61 -18.00 -0.12
N VAL A 242 -7.83 -18.96 0.78
CA VAL A 242 -8.85 -18.83 1.84
C VAL A 242 -8.51 -17.67 2.77
N THR A 243 -7.26 -17.56 3.23
CA THR A 243 -6.84 -16.46 4.08
C THR A 243 -7.01 -15.12 3.38
N SER A 244 -6.65 -15.02 2.09
CA SER A 244 -6.78 -13.77 1.33
C SER A 244 -8.22 -13.39 1.06
N LEU A 245 -9.07 -14.35 0.69
CA LEU A 245 -10.49 -14.09 0.50
C LEU A 245 -11.18 -13.67 1.81
N THR A 246 -10.83 -14.27 2.94
CA THR A 246 -11.41 -13.86 4.23
C THR A 246 -11.00 -12.44 4.62
N THR A 247 -9.74 -12.06 4.39
CA THR A 247 -9.27 -10.71 4.65
C THR A 247 -9.90 -9.71 3.68
N LEU A 248 -9.99 -10.06 2.39
CA LEU A 248 -10.65 -9.25 1.36
C LEU A 248 -12.14 -9.08 1.62
N PHE A 249 -12.81 -10.07 2.21
CA PHE A 249 -14.21 -9.93 2.60
C PHE A 249 -14.40 -8.86 3.67
N VAL A 250 -13.55 -8.85 4.69
CA VAL A 250 -13.59 -7.83 5.75
C VAL A 250 -13.18 -6.46 5.18
N ALA A 251 -12.08 -6.39 4.44
CA ALA A 251 -11.60 -5.15 3.83
C ALA A 251 -12.61 -4.58 2.82
N GLY A 252 -13.24 -5.44 2.02
CA GLY A 252 -14.32 -5.05 1.10
C GLY A 252 -15.58 -4.58 1.82
N SER A 253 -15.92 -5.17 2.97
CA SER A 253 -17.02 -4.66 3.81
C SER A 253 -16.69 -3.28 4.38
N LEU A 254 -15.45 -3.06 4.84
CA LEU A 254 -14.99 -1.74 5.29
C LEU A 254 -14.99 -0.73 4.14
N TYR A 255 -14.60 -1.14 2.94
CA TYR A 255 -14.63 -0.27 1.75
C TYR A 255 -16.06 0.10 1.35
N ALA A 256 -17.00 -0.84 1.40
CA ALA A 256 -18.38 -0.60 0.99
C ALA A 256 -19.21 0.15 2.05
N LEU A 257 -18.95 -0.07 3.34
CA LEU A 257 -19.80 0.41 4.44
C LEU A 257 -19.10 1.41 5.38
N GLY A 258 -17.79 1.60 5.26
CA GLY A 258 -16.99 2.35 6.22
C GLY A 258 -17.04 3.87 6.10
N GLY A 259 -17.56 4.39 4.98
CA GLY A 259 -17.57 5.81 4.67
C GLY A 259 -16.19 6.36 4.27
N ALA A 260 -16.15 7.64 3.92
CA ALA A 260 -15.00 8.26 3.27
C ALA A 260 -13.70 8.24 4.11
N VAL A 261 -13.80 8.29 5.44
CA VAL A 261 -12.63 8.35 6.34
C VAL A 261 -11.76 7.08 6.28
N ILE A 262 -12.38 5.90 6.17
CA ILE A 262 -11.66 4.61 6.15
C ILE A 262 -11.65 3.95 4.77
N HIS A 263 -12.24 4.63 3.77
CA HIS A 263 -12.31 4.15 2.39
C HIS A 263 -10.92 3.90 1.81
N ASP A 264 -10.02 4.86 1.95
CA ASP A 264 -8.66 4.77 1.41
C ASP A 264 -7.79 3.79 2.20
N PHE A 265 -8.02 3.67 3.52
CA PHE A 265 -7.42 2.60 4.32
C PHE A 265 -7.85 1.21 3.83
N ALA A 266 -9.15 1.02 3.61
CA ALA A 266 -9.71 -0.25 3.14
C ALA A 266 -9.27 -0.57 1.70
N PHE A 267 -9.14 0.46 0.85
CA PHE A 267 -8.57 0.35 -0.49
C PHE A 267 -7.12 -0.14 -0.43
N ALA A 268 -6.26 0.53 0.37
CA ALA A 268 -4.87 0.14 0.56
C ALA A 268 -4.76 -1.32 1.00
N LEU A 269 -5.52 -1.70 2.04
CA LEU A 269 -5.49 -3.04 2.58
C LEU A 269 -5.97 -4.08 1.56
N SER A 270 -7.06 -3.80 0.84
CA SER A 270 -7.61 -4.71 -0.18
C SER A 270 -6.62 -4.93 -1.32
N PHE A 271 -6.08 -3.83 -1.87
CA PHE A 271 -5.12 -3.91 -2.95
C PHE A 271 -3.82 -4.59 -2.52
N GLY A 272 -3.30 -4.23 -1.34
CA GLY A 272 -2.09 -4.82 -0.78
C GLY A 272 -2.21 -6.31 -0.49
N VAL A 273 -3.37 -6.77 0.00
CA VAL A 273 -3.64 -8.22 0.17
C VAL A 273 -3.58 -8.92 -1.19
N ILE A 274 -4.25 -8.40 -2.22
CA ILE A 274 -4.22 -8.99 -3.58
C ILE A 274 -2.79 -9.08 -4.11
N VAL A 275 -2.02 -8.00 -4.00
CA VAL A 275 -0.63 -7.94 -4.46
C VAL A 275 0.26 -8.90 -3.67
N GLY A 276 0.09 -8.99 -2.35
CA GLY A 276 0.86 -9.90 -1.49
C GLY A 276 0.56 -11.38 -1.73
N THR A 277 -0.71 -11.74 -1.93
CA THR A 277 -1.10 -13.11 -2.33
C THR A 277 -0.44 -13.48 -3.66
N TYR A 278 -0.46 -12.56 -4.62
CA TYR A 278 0.18 -12.75 -5.91
C TYR A 278 1.71 -12.85 -5.80
N SER A 279 2.36 -11.99 -5.01
CA SER A 279 3.81 -11.90 -4.94
C SER A 279 4.44 -13.09 -4.21
N SER A 280 3.81 -13.61 -3.16
CA SER A 280 4.28 -14.81 -2.45
C SER A 280 4.39 -16.03 -3.40
N ILE A 281 3.43 -16.16 -4.32
CA ILE A 281 3.36 -17.24 -5.30
C ILE A 281 4.28 -16.98 -6.51
N PHE A 282 4.20 -15.80 -7.10
CA PHE A 282 4.80 -15.52 -8.41
C PHE A 282 6.07 -14.67 -8.37
N ILE A 283 6.47 -14.12 -7.22
CA ILE A 283 7.70 -13.33 -7.09
C ILE A 283 8.66 -14.03 -6.12
N ALA A 284 8.24 -14.29 -4.88
CA ALA A 284 9.09 -14.85 -3.83
C ALA A 284 9.63 -16.25 -4.20
N SER A 285 8.74 -17.17 -4.58
CA SER A 285 9.11 -18.56 -4.88
C SER A 285 10.02 -18.69 -6.13
N PRO A 286 9.78 -17.94 -7.22
CA PRO A 286 10.65 -18.00 -8.39
C PRO A 286 12.00 -17.28 -8.22
N VAL A 287 12.08 -16.26 -7.37
CA VAL A 287 13.37 -15.67 -6.97
C VAL A 287 14.27 -16.75 -6.36
N LEU A 288 13.73 -17.68 -5.55
CA LEU A 288 14.48 -18.83 -5.05
C LEU A 288 14.93 -19.80 -6.16
N VAL A 289 14.08 -20.05 -7.17
CA VAL A 289 14.44 -20.89 -8.32
C VAL A 289 15.64 -20.28 -9.06
N LEU A 290 15.58 -18.99 -9.37
CA LEU A 290 16.64 -18.26 -10.09
C LEU A 290 17.94 -18.24 -9.28
N TRP A 291 17.85 -18.05 -7.97
CA TRP A 291 19.00 -18.07 -7.07
C TRP A 291 19.67 -19.46 -7.07
N ASN A 292 18.88 -20.54 -7.00
CA ASN A 292 19.40 -21.90 -6.97
C ASN A 292 19.97 -22.36 -8.33
N GLN A 293 19.36 -21.96 -9.45
CA GLN A 293 19.88 -22.26 -10.78
C GLN A 293 21.27 -21.66 -11.00
N ARG A 294 21.48 -20.39 -10.58
CA ARG A 294 22.82 -19.77 -10.59
C ARG A 294 23.83 -20.49 -9.70
N TYR A 295 23.38 -21.09 -8.59
CA TYR A 295 24.23 -21.83 -7.66
C TYR A 295 24.63 -23.21 -8.19
N ILE A 296 23.75 -23.90 -8.92
CA ILE A 296 24.05 -25.19 -9.56
C ILE A 296 24.96 -25.01 -10.78
N SER A 297 24.86 -23.90 -11.49
CA SER A 297 25.71 -23.59 -12.66
C SER A 297 27.13 -23.10 -12.32
N ASP A 298 27.45 -22.80 -11.05
CA ASP A 298 28.79 -22.36 -10.60
C ASP A 298 29.49 -23.46 -9.75
N PRO A 299 30.42 -24.24 -10.34
CA PRO A 299 31.10 -25.34 -9.65
C PRO A 299 31.91 -24.91 -8.42
N ARG A 300 32.26 -23.63 -8.29
CA ARG A 300 33.11 -23.14 -7.19
C ARG A 300 32.37 -22.99 -5.87
N ARG A 301 31.03 -22.80 -5.92
CA ARG A 301 30.20 -22.56 -4.73
C ARG A 301 29.62 -23.83 -4.10
N GLN A 302 29.57 -24.95 -4.82
CA GLN A 302 29.10 -26.24 -4.28
C GLN A 302 29.94 -26.78 -3.10
N ARG A 303 31.20 -26.35 -2.95
CA ARG A 303 32.13 -26.89 -1.94
C ARG A 303 32.04 -26.25 -0.55
N GLN A 304 31.26 -25.18 -0.37
CA GLN A 304 31.29 -24.41 0.88
C GLN A 304 30.16 -24.74 1.87
N THR A 305 29.22 -25.63 1.55
CA THR A 305 28.09 -25.97 2.44
C THR A 305 27.74 -27.46 2.46
N MET A 306 28.70 -28.35 2.23
CA MET A 306 28.60 -29.74 2.69
C MET A 306 29.17 -29.86 4.09
#